data_AF-D6SLK3-F1
#
_entry.id   AF-D6SLK3-F1
#
_cell.length_a   1.000
_cell.length_b   1.000
_cell.length_c   1.000
_cell.angle_alpha   90.00
_cell.angle_beta   90.00
_cell.angle_gamma   90.00
#
_symmetry.space_group_name_H-M   'P 1'
#
loop_
_entity.id
_entity.type
_entity.pdbx_description
1 polymer ?
#
loop_
_entity_poly.entity_id
_entity_poly.type
_entity_poly.pdbx_seq_one_letter_code
_entity_poly.pdbx_strand_id
1 'polypeptide(L)' 'MHVFADGISKVTLSNGNLRIMLTQRGADDSTVEAGTMIIPASQASNFLNGLANSLKELESRLKEAREQTQQ' A
#
# COMPACT_ATOMS: atom_id res chain seq x y z
N MET A 1 -7.89 -4.09 -14.06
CA MET A 1 -7.82 -2.66 -13.70
C MET A 1 -6.83 -2.52 -12.57
N HIS A 2 -5.77 -1.74 -12.77
CA HIS A 2 -4.74 -1.48 -11.76
C HIS A 2 -4.83 -0.02 -11.33
N VAL A 3 -4.62 0.25 -10.04
CA VAL A 3 -4.54 1.62 -9.50
C VAL A 3 -3.08 1.90 -9.19
N PHE A 4 -2.53 2.96 -9.77
CA PHE A 4 -1.26 3.50 -9.32
C PHE A 4 -1.53 4.46 -8.18
N ALA A 5 -0.92 4.21 -7.02
CA ALA A 5 -1.03 5.07 -5.86
C ALA A 5 0.33 5.14 -5.18
N ASP A 6 0.77 6.35 -4.90
CA ASP A 6 2.02 6.65 -4.19
C ASP A 6 1.77 7.34 -2.84
N GLY A 7 0.50 7.60 -2.51
CA GLY A 7 0.10 8.23 -1.27
C GLY A 7 -1.23 7.73 -0.71
N ILE A 8 -1.40 7.95 0.59
CA ILE A 8 -2.65 7.78 1.33
C ILE A 8 -3.02 9.14 1.90
N SER A 9 -4.20 9.65 1.58
CA SER A 9 -4.64 10.98 2.02
C SER A 9 -5.61 10.92 3.20
N LYS A 10 -6.45 9.89 3.27
CA LYS A 10 -7.45 9.76 4.34
C LYS A 10 -7.78 8.30 4.63
N VAL A 11 -7.90 7.98 5.91
CA VAL A 11 -8.41 6.69 6.38
C VAL A 11 -9.67 6.93 7.20
N THR A 12 -10.74 6.21 6.89
CA THR A 12 -12.02 6.30 7.62
C THR A 12 -12.57 4.92 7.92
N LEU A 13 -13.26 4.79 9.06
CA LEU A 13 -14.02 3.60 9.40
C LEU A 13 -15.51 3.96 9.35
N SER A 14 -16.26 3.37 8.42
CA SER A 14 -17.70 3.59 8.31
C SER A 14 -18.41 2.34 7.83
N ASN A 15 -19.60 2.07 8.36
CA ASN A 15 -20.43 0.91 8.01
C ASN A 15 -19.64 -0.41 8.07
N GLY A 16 -18.80 -0.59 9.10
CA GLY A 16 -17.98 -1.78 9.27
C GLY A 16 -16.86 -1.96 8.25
N ASN A 17 -16.51 -0.91 7.49
CA ASN A 17 -15.45 -0.95 6.48
C ASN A 17 -14.42 0.14 6.73
N LEU A 18 -13.14 -0.24 6.64
CA LEU A 18 -12.01 0.67 6.53
C LEU A 18 -11.91 1.15 5.08
N ARG A 19 -11.99 2.46 4.87
CA ARG A 19 -11.85 3.11 3.56
C ARG A 19 -10.61 3.98 3.57
N ILE A 20 -9.71 3.70 2.64
CA ILE A 20 -8.43 4.39 2.46
C ILE A 20 -8.49 5.12 1.12
N MET A 21 -8.48 6.45 1.15
CA MET A 21 -8.37 7.28 -0.03
C MET A 21 -6.92 7.31 -0.49
N LEU A 22 -6.70 6.78 -1.69
CA LEU A 22 -5.41 6.67 -2.34
C LEU A 22 -5.20 7.89 -3.22
N THR A 23 -3.98 8.40 -3.24
CA THR A 23 -3.56 9.50 -4.10
C THR A 23 -2.37 9.11 -4.94
N GLN A 24 -2.19 9.85 -6.02
CA GLN A 24 -0.98 9.80 -6.84
C GLN A 24 -0.49 11.21 -7.11
N ARG A 25 0.79 11.35 -7.44
CA ARG A 25 1.36 12.60 -7.94
C ARG A 25 0.99 12.82 -9.40
N GLY A 26 0.40 13.97 -9.70
CA GLY A 26 0.08 14.42 -11.05
C GLY A 26 1.30 15.00 -11.78
N ALA A 27 1.12 15.34 -13.05
CA ALA A 27 2.18 15.88 -13.92
C ALA A 27 2.84 17.17 -13.37
N ASP A 28 2.08 17.97 -12.62
CA ASP A 28 2.50 19.27 -12.09
C ASP A 28 2.85 19.21 -10.59
N ASP A 29 3.28 18.04 -10.09
CA ASP A 29 3.55 17.76 -8.66
C ASP A 29 2.31 17.90 -7.75
N SER A 30 1.12 18.08 -8.33
CA SER A 30 -0.15 18.17 -7.62
C SER A 30 -0.62 16.79 -7.14
N THR A 31 -1.11 16.69 -5.91
CA THR A 31 -1.77 15.47 -5.42
C THR A 31 -3.14 15.29 -6.06
N VAL A 32 -3.36 14.17 -6.75
CA VAL A 32 -4.66 13.81 -7.34
C VAL A 32 -5.21 12.52 -6.76
N GLU A 33 -6.53 12.37 -6.72
CA GLU A 33 -7.17 11.14 -6.24
C GLU A 33 -6.92 9.99 -7.22
N ALA A 34 -6.40 8.87 -6.72
CA ALA A 34 -6.14 7.66 -7.50
C ALA A 34 -7.25 6.61 -7.33
N GLY A 35 -7.94 6.62 -6.19
CA GLY A 35 -9.08 5.75 -5.91
C GLY A 35 -9.29 5.52 -4.42
N THR A 36 -10.22 4.61 -4.08
CA THR A 36 -10.47 4.21 -2.69
C THR A 36 -10.26 2.71 -2.52
N MET A 37 -9.39 2.33 -1.59
CA MET A 37 -9.29 0.95 -1.11
C MET A 37 -10.27 0.73 0.04
N ILE A 38 -11.08 -0.31 -0.06
CA ILE A 38 -12.07 -0.67 0.97
C ILE A 38 -11.74 -2.05 1.52
N ILE A 39 -11.63 -2.15 2.84
CA ILE A 39 -11.32 -3.37 3.56
C ILE A 39 -12.39 -3.58 4.63
N PRO A 40 -13.06 -4.74 4.73
CA PRO A 40 -13.93 -5.04 5.85
C PRO A 40 -13.16 -4.91 7.17
N ALA A 41 -13.72 -4.19 8.14
CA ALA A 41 -13.03 -3.93 9.40
C ALA A 41 -12.67 -5.23 10.15
N SER A 42 -13.52 -6.25 10.04
CA SER A 42 -13.27 -7.60 10.57
C SER A 42 -12.05 -8.30 9.96
N GLN A 43 -11.62 -7.88 8.75
CA GLN A 43 -10.47 -8.46 8.04
C GLN A 43 -9.27 -7.51 7.98
N ALA A 44 -9.39 -6.28 8.49
CA ALA A 44 -8.37 -5.25 8.38
C ALA A 44 -7.03 -5.69 8.97
N SER A 45 -7.03 -6.27 10.17
CA SER A 45 -5.80 -6.76 10.81
C SER A 45 -5.12 -7.85 10.00
N ASN A 46 -5.88 -8.82 9.49
CA ASN A 46 -5.34 -9.92 8.68
C ASN A 46 -4.74 -9.39 7.37
N PHE A 47 -5.44 -8.47 6.70
CA PHE A 47 -4.99 -7.86 5.47
C PHE A 47 -3.68 -7.06 5.66
N LEU A 48 -3.63 -6.20 6.69
CA LEU A 48 -2.44 -5.41 7.01
C LEU A 48 -1.25 -6.28 7.41
N ASN A 49 -1.47 -7.34 8.18
CA ASN A 49 -0.43 -8.29 8.53
C ASN A 49 0.10 -9.02 7.30
N GLY A 50 -0.77 -9.41 6.36
CA GLY A 50 -0.37 -9.98 5.08
C GLY A 50 0.55 -9.04 4.30
N LEU A 51 0.15 -7.77 4.15
CA LEU A 51 0.98 -6.75 3.49
C LEU A 51 2.34 -6.57 4.19
N ALA A 52 2.33 -6.41 5.52
CA ALA A 52 3.55 -6.21 6.29
C ALA A 52 4.53 -7.39 6.17
N ASN A 53 4.01 -8.62 6.19
CA ASN A 53 4.84 -9.82 6.04
C ASN A 53 5.41 -9.93 4.62
N SER A 54 4.59 -9.69 3.58
CA SER A 54 5.08 -9.70 2.19
C SER A 54 6.15 -8.64 1.93
N LEU A 55 6.02 -7.45 2.53
CA LEU A 55 7.05 -6.40 2.41
C LEU A 55 8.37 -6.81 3.09
N LYS A 56 8.32 -7.42 4.28
CA LYS A 56 9.52 -7.96 4.94
C LYS A 56 10.21 -9.04 4.12
N GLU A 57 9.46 -9.95 3.52
CA GLU A 57 10.01 -10.99 2.64
C GLU A 57 10.66 -10.38 1.40
N LEU A 58 10.05 -9.35 0.80
CA LEU A 58 10.62 -8.61 -0.32
C LEU A 58 11.94 -7.93 0.07
N GLU A 59 11.99 -7.27 1.22
CA GLU A 59 13.22 -6.64 1.75
C GLU A 59 14.35 -7.66 1.94
N SER A 60 14.05 -8.85 2.48
CA SER A 60 15.04 -9.93 2.62
C SER A 60 15.64 -10.33 1.27
N ARG A 61 14.77 -10.58 0.28
CA ARG A 61 15.20 -10.96 -1.08
C ARG A 61 16.02 -9.86 -1.75
N LEU A 62 15.66 -8.60 -1.57
CA LEU A 62 16.41 -7.46 -2.11
C LEU A 62 17.80 -7.34 -1.49
N LYS A 63 17.93 -7.62 -0.19
CA LYS A 63 19.22 -7.62 0.50
C LYS A 63 20.12 -8.75 -0.02
N GLU A 64 19.60 -9.97 -0.11
CA GLU A 64 20.31 -11.12 -0.67
C GLU A 64 20.79 -10.87 -2.10
N ALA A 65 19.93 -10.27 -2.95
CA ALA A 65 20.30 -9.92 -4.32
C ALA A 65 21.41 -8.86 -4.39
N ARG A 66 21.41 -7.88 -3.48
CA ARG A 66 22.48 -6.87 -3.40
C ARG A 66 23.81 -7.48 -2.95
N GLU A 67 23.78 -8.41 -2.01
CA GLU A 67 24.97 -9.13 -1.53
C GLU A 67 25.58 -10.02 -2.63
N GLN A 68 24.75 -10.66 -3.48
CA GLN A 68 25.22 -11.44 -4.63
C GLN A 68 25.79 -10.59 -5.77
N THR A 69 25.41 -9.33 -5.90
CA THR A 69 25.91 -8.43 -6.96
C THR A 69 27.22 -7.74 -6.57
N GLN A 70 27.62 -7.82 -5.29
CA GLN A 70 28.85 -7.22 -4.76
C GLN A 70 29.97 -8.24 -4.47
N GLN A 71 29.77 -9.53 -4.75
CA GLN A 71 30.79 -10.58 -4.75
C GLN A 71 31.16 -10.96 -6.18
#